data_AF-A0A9X0RSG3-F1
#
_entry.id   AF-A0A9X0RSG3-F1
#
_cell.length_a   1.000
_cell.length_b   1.000
_cell.length_c   1.000
_cell.angle_alpha   90.00
_cell.angle_beta   90.00
_cell.angle_gamma   90.00
#
_symmetry.space_group_name_H-M   'P 1'
#
loop_
_entity.id
_entity.type
_entity.pdbx_description
1 polymer ?
#
loop_
_entity_poly.entity_id
_entity_poly.type
_entity_poly.pdbx_seq_one_letter_code
_entity_poly.pdbx_strand_id
1 'polypeptide(L)'
;MGLYYYVDKHAGYNDNHVVHATGCPYLPADEARRFLGTFYTPNAAIQQARKFYASALGCEHCCPVGLKKNMTTQNSVALKHMVRL
;
A
#
# COMPACT_ATOMS: atom_id res chain seq x y z
N MET A 1 -18.71 1.85 -0.46
CA MET A 1 -18.53 0.88 -1.57
C MET A 1 -17.07 0.48 -1.66
N GLY A 2 -16.79 -0.80 -1.95
CA GLY A 2 -15.43 -1.24 -2.29
C GLY A 2 -15.04 -0.78 -3.70
N LEU A 3 -13.75 -0.50 -3.90
CA LEU A 3 -13.18 -0.16 -5.21
C LEU A 3 -12.48 -1.39 -5.78
N TYR A 4 -12.46 -1.51 -7.11
CA TYR A 4 -11.68 -2.54 -7.80
C TYR A 4 -10.23 -2.08 -7.90
N TYR A 5 -9.29 -2.95 -7.53
CA TYR A 5 -7.86 -2.67 -7.59
C TYR A 5 -7.14 -3.59 -8.56
N TYR A 6 -6.13 -3.03 -9.21
CA TYR A 6 -5.29 -3.68 -10.21
C TYR A 6 -3.82 -3.38 -9.88
N VAL A 7 -2.93 -4.33 -10.09
CA VAL A 7 -1.48 -4.13 -10.01
C VAL A 7 -0.90 -4.13 -11.42
N ASP A 8 0.05 -3.24 -11.69
CA ASP A 8 0.81 -3.30 -12.93
C ASP A 8 1.69 -4.57 -12.95
N LYS A 9 1.61 -5.34 -14.04
CA LYS A 9 2.46 -6.51 -14.26
C LYS A 9 3.87 -6.10 -14.65
N HIS A 10 4.02 -4.94 -15.28
CA HIS A 10 5.31 -4.35 -15.56
C HIS A 10 5.82 -3.70 -14.29
N ALA A 11 7.00 -4.12 -13.90
CA ALA A 11 7.72 -3.47 -12.84
C ALA A 11 8.12 -2.08 -13.36
N GLY A 12 7.69 -1.02 -12.68
CA GLY A 12 8.03 0.36 -13.01
C GLY A 12 9.49 0.66 -12.66
N TYR A 13 9.79 1.91 -12.33
CA TYR A 13 11.15 2.32 -11.98
C TYR A 13 11.66 1.54 -10.74
N ASN A 14 12.80 0.83 -10.88
CA ASN A 14 13.41 -0.07 -9.88
C ASN A 14 12.57 -1.31 -9.50
N ASP A 15 11.97 -1.98 -10.47
CA ASP A 15 11.27 -3.25 -10.26
C ASP A 15 10.06 -3.15 -9.29
N ASN A 16 9.47 -1.96 -9.18
CA ASN A 16 8.34 -1.71 -8.29
C ASN A 16 7.01 -1.88 -9.04
N HIS A 17 6.09 -2.65 -8.45
CA HIS A 17 4.77 -2.88 -9.03
C HIS A 17 3.74 -1.93 -8.43
N VAL A 18 3.12 -1.08 -9.24
CA VAL A 18 2.21 -0.06 -8.70
C VAL A 18 0.77 -0.55 -8.73
N VAL A 19 0.05 -0.35 -7.63
CA VAL A 19 -1.35 -0.70 -7.43
C VAL A 19 -2.23 0.52 -7.70
N HIS A 20 -3.17 0.35 -8.61
CA HIS A 20 -4.10 1.35 -9.07
C HIS A 20 -5.55 0.94 -8.78
N ALA A 21 -6.40 1.92 -8.48
CA ALA A 21 -7.85 1.71 -8.41
C ALA A 21 -8.49 1.88 -9.79
N THR A 22 -9.69 1.34 -9.95
CA THR A 22 -10.53 1.59 -11.12
C THR A 22 -10.73 3.09 -11.36
N GLY A 23 -10.56 3.53 -12.61
CA GLY A 23 -10.65 4.94 -12.99
C GLY A 23 -9.41 5.80 -12.72
N CYS A 24 -8.29 5.20 -12.29
CA CYS A 24 -7.02 5.94 -12.21
C CYS A 24 -6.55 6.38 -13.61
N PRO A 25 -6.12 7.65 -13.81
CA PRO A 25 -5.61 8.12 -15.10
C PRO A 25 -4.31 7.44 -15.53
N TYR A 26 -3.56 6.90 -14.58
CA TYR A 26 -2.31 6.15 -14.80
C TYR A 26 -2.54 4.63 -14.83
N LEU A 27 -3.79 4.18 -14.96
CA LEU A 27 -4.09 2.75 -14.98
C LEU A 27 -3.57 2.12 -16.28
N PRO A 28 -2.67 1.12 -16.20
CA PRO A 28 -2.19 0.39 -17.38
C PRO A 28 -3.31 -0.35 -18.12
N ALA A 29 -3.05 -0.70 -19.39
CA ALA A 29 -3.95 -1.49 -20.23
C ALA A 29 -4.28 -2.86 -19.58
N ASP A 30 -5.38 -3.49 -20.02
CA ASP A 30 -5.88 -4.73 -19.39
C ASP A 30 -4.85 -5.88 -19.43
N GLU A 31 -4.12 -5.97 -20.54
CA GLU A 31 -3.01 -6.89 -20.77
C GLU A 31 -1.78 -6.61 -19.89
N ALA A 32 -1.57 -5.35 -19.49
CA ALA A 32 -0.48 -4.91 -18.63
C ALA A 32 -0.85 -4.88 -17.14
N ARG A 33 -2.11 -5.13 -16.76
CA ARG A 33 -2.58 -5.08 -15.38
C ARG A 33 -3.09 -6.42 -14.89
N ARG A 34 -2.96 -6.69 -13.59
CA ARG A 34 -3.53 -7.87 -12.95
C ARG A 34 -4.57 -7.46 -11.93
N PHE A 35 -5.76 -8.04 -12.04
CA PHE A 35 -6.82 -7.81 -11.09
C PHE A 35 -6.47 -8.42 -9.72
N LEU A 36 -6.57 -7.60 -8.67
CA LEU A 36 -6.30 -8.02 -7.29
C LEU A 36 -7.58 -8.40 -6.53
N GLY A 37 -8.69 -7.75 -6.85
CA GLY A 37 -9.96 -7.89 -6.13
C GLY A 37 -10.62 -6.55 -5.82
N THR A 38 -11.75 -6.63 -5.14
CA THR A 38 -12.45 -5.48 -4.55
C THR A 38 -12.02 -5.26 -3.11
N PHE A 39 -11.53 -4.06 -2.81
CA PHE A 39 -11.11 -3.69 -1.46
C PHE A 39 -11.78 -2.39 -1.02
N TYR A 40 -12.00 -2.28 0.28
CA TYR A 40 -12.50 -1.04 0.88
C TYR A 40 -11.39 -0.03 1.17
N THR A 41 -10.14 -0.51 1.28
CA THR A 41 -8.98 0.34 1.57
C THR A 41 -7.83 0.03 0.61
N PRO A 42 -7.06 1.04 0.20
CA PRO A 42 -5.90 0.84 -0.67
C PRO A 42 -4.83 -0.01 0.01
N ASN A 43 -4.67 0.10 1.34
CA ASN A 43 -3.73 -0.74 2.10
C ASN A 43 -4.04 -2.23 1.98
N ALA A 44 -5.31 -2.63 1.96
CA ALA A 44 -5.68 -4.03 1.78
C ALA A 44 -5.31 -4.52 0.36
N ALA A 45 -5.56 -3.68 -0.65
CA ALA A 45 -5.18 -3.99 -2.02
C ALA A 45 -3.65 -4.11 -2.19
N ILE A 46 -2.87 -3.19 -1.61
CA ILE A 46 -1.41 -3.22 -1.64
C ILE A 46 -0.88 -4.47 -0.94
N GLN A 47 -1.42 -4.84 0.22
CA GLN A 47 -1.02 -6.08 0.92
C GLN A 47 -1.32 -7.32 0.08
N GLN A 48 -2.44 -7.35 -0.63
CA GLN A 48 -2.74 -8.45 -1.54
C GLN A 48 -1.75 -8.48 -2.72
N ALA A 49 -1.42 -7.33 -3.31
CA ALA A 49 -0.41 -7.24 -4.36
C ALA A 49 0.96 -7.71 -3.87
N ARG A 50 1.33 -7.40 -2.63
CA ARG A 50 2.61 -7.81 -2.01
C ARG A 50 2.80 -9.32 -1.90
N LYS A 51 1.71 -10.09 -1.88
CA LYS A 51 1.78 -11.57 -1.93
C LYS A 51 2.29 -12.08 -3.27
N PHE A 52 2.11 -11.32 -4.34
CA PHE A 52 2.58 -11.66 -5.68
C PHE A 52 3.88 -10.94 -6.02
N TYR A 53 3.99 -9.67 -5.62
CA TYR A 53 5.11 -8.79 -5.92
C TYR A 53 5.56 -8.10 -4.63
N ALA A 54 6.63 -8.56 -4.00
CA ALA A 54 7.08 -8.00 -2.71
C ALA A 54 7.29 -6.47 -2.75
N SER A 55 7.73 -5.96 -3.91
CA SER A 55 7.93 -4.54 -4.24
C SER A 55 6.65 -3.80 -4.62
N ALA A 56 5.46 -4.32 -4.31
CA ALA A 56 4.21 -3.67 -4.67
C ALA A 56 3.96 -2.40 -3.84
N LEU A 57 3.65 -1.29 -4.52
CA LEU A 57 3.39 0.04 -3.96
C LEU A 57 2.01 0.54 -4.37
N GLY A 58 1.44 1.48 -3.62
CA GLY A 58 0.18 2.14 -4.00
C GLY A 58 0.44 3.38 -4.83
N CYS A 59 -0.34 3.58 -5.90
CA CYS A 59 -0.32 4.83 -6.66
C CYS A 59 -0.82 5.99 -5.81
N GLU A 60 -0.04 7.04 -5.65
CA GLU A 60 -0.38 8.23 -4.85
C GLU A 60 -1.67 8.94 -5.29
N HIS A 61 -2.03 8.86 -6.57
CA HIS A 61 -3.21 9.52 -7.12
C HIS A 61 -4.53 8.81 -6.77
N CYS A 62 -4.58 7.49 -6.85
CA CYS A 62 -5.81 6.72 -6.63
C CYS A 62 -5.82 5.92 -5.32
N CYS A 63 -4.65 5.76 -4.71
CA CYS A 63 -4.43 5.11 -3.42
C CYS A 63 -3.79 6.12 -2.47
N PRO A 64 -4.52 7.18 -2.04
CA PRO A 64 -4.01 8.06 -1.00
C PRO A 64 -3.86 7.22 0.28
N VAL A 65 -2.65 6.71 0.49
CA VAL A 65 -2.23 6.18 1.78
C VAL A 65 -2.24 7.39 2.70
N GLY A 66 -3.38 7.61 3.34
CA GLY A 66 -3.49 8.53 4.45
C GLY A 66 -2.47 8.06 5.47
N LEU A 67 -1.29 8.65 5.43
CA LEU A 67 -0.33 8.63 6.50
C LEU A 67 -1.06 9.29 7.67
N LYS A 68 -1.90 8.53 8.37
CA LYS A 68 -2.01 8.72 9.80
C LYS A 68 -0.60 8.44 10.28
N LYS A 69 0.24 9.49 10.30
CA LYS A 69 1.38 9.58 11.17
C LYS A 69 0.81 9.52 12.58
N ASN A 70 0.34 8.35 12.99
CA ASN A 70 0.30 8.00 14.37
C ASN A 70 1.72 7.52 14.68
N MET A 71 2.66 8.47 14.55
CA MET A 71 3.88 8.48 15.34
C MET A 71 3.43 8.74 16.77
N THR A 72 2.68 7.80 17.36
CA THR A 72 2.67 7.67 18.80
C THR A 72 4.02 7.03 19.09
N THR A 73 4.98 7.91 19.33
CA THR A 73 6.12 7.67 20.21
C THR A 73 5.71 6.57 21.16
N GLN A 74 6.35 5.41 20.99
CA GLN A 74 6.18 4.31 21.92
C GLN A 74 6.62 4.85 23.27
N ASN A 75 5.66 5.23 24.12
CA ASN A 75 5.90 5.41 25.55
C ASN A 75 6.16 4.01 26.10
N SER A 76 7.34 3.49 25.78
CA SER A 76 7.85 2.23 26.26
C SER A 76 8.05 2.38 27.76
N VAL A 77 7.24 1.65 28.54
CA VAL A 77 7.37 1.55 30.00
C VAL A 77 8.72 0.94 30.45
N ALA A 78 9.53 0.47 29.50
CA ALA A 78 10.83 -0.16 29.73
C ALA A 78 11.90 0.77 30.33
N LEU A 79 11.68 2.10 30.39
CA LEU A 79 12.66 3.05 30.93
C LEU A 79 12.34 3.55 32.36
N LYS A 80 11.41 2.93 33.10
CA LYS A 80 11.01 3.41 34.44
C LYS A 80 11.75 2.76 35.63
N HIS A 81 12.72 1.87 35.42
CA HIS A 81 13.36 1.11 36.50
C HIS A 81 14.88 1.35 36.69
N MET A 82 15.37 2.57 36.44
CA MET A 82 16.80 2.89 36.59
C MET A 82 17.09 4.15 37.42
N VAL A 83 16.14 4.68 38.18
CA VAL A 83 16.40 5.76 39.14
C VAL A 83 15.77 5.41 40.47
N ARG A 84 16.48 4.57 41.22
CA ARG A 84 16.37 4.51 42.68
C ARG A 84 17.78 4.27 43.23
N LEU A 85 18.52 5.37 43.38
CA LEU A 85 19.55 5.55 44.39
C LEU A 85 19.02 6.62 45.35
#